data_AF-A0A7M4FYQ6-F1
#
_entry.id   AF-A0A7M4FYQ6-F1
#
_cell.length_a   1.000
_cell.length_b   1.000
_cell.length_c   1.000
_cell.angle_alpha   90.00
_cell.angle_beta   90.00
_cell.angle_gamma   90.00
#
_symmetry.space_group_name_H-M   'P 1'
#
loop_
_entity.id
_entity.type
_entity.pdbx_description
1 polymer ?
#
loop_
_entity_poly.entity_id
_entity_poly.type
_entity_poly.pdbx_seq_one_letter_code
_entity_poly.pdbx_strand_id
1 'polypeptide(L)'
;MGVVVCPLHLCAGQVRAAAVGWAWEWHWPLPAGRGGGVGPGLHLGRAAVLGVGATVNSGVATTHHTASLPNATAHSPSPTPCWEDPRAVPGPSPQQQPIVRWVANWLEGCTQRVVVDGSFSTWRDMGSGVPQGSVLGPAPFNMFISDFEQGAFHPRIQFADSTKMWEEAHMLEGRDRLQLDLDRLQGWADENKMGFNTDKCGVLHLGRKNQQQTYRLGNSLLISTEAEKDLGVIRDSKMNMGRQCGDAVRKANRTLSCIHRCISSRSKEVILTLFATLVRPQLEYCVQLWALHFRRDVDSIKRVQRRLTCMIRGQQHRPYEERLLRVLNLFSLHKRRLRGDLVAICKLAKGDQEAMGESQFPQALLGVTRNNSHKLTNSRFRRHLNIRRRYFTVRAARIWNQLPREVVLAPTLRVFKRRLDNHLAGVV
;
A
#
# COMPACT_ATOMS: atom_id res chain seq x y z
N MET A 1 -3.53 -17.78 -14.30
CA MET A 1 -3.36 -16.33 -14.11
C MET A 1 -1.87 -16.02 -14.06
N GLY A 2 -1.35 -15.27 -15.01
CA GLY A 2 -0.02 -14.67 -14.91
C GLY A 2 -0.18 -13.31 -14.23
N VAL A 3 0.62 -13.03 -13.20
CA VAL A 3 0.70 -11.69 -12.61
C VAL A 3 2.06 -11.15 -12.98
N VAL A 4 2.09 -10.03 -13.70
CA VAL A 4 3.32 -9.33 -14.03
C VAL A 4 3.45 -8.15 -13.09
N VAL A 5 4.60 -8.08 -12.41
CA VAL A 5 4.93 -7.01 -11.49
C VAL A 5 6.07 -6.20 -12.10
N CYS A 6 5.78 -4.95 -12.42
CA CYS A 6 6.69 -4.03 -13.09
C CYS A 6 6.84 -2.78 -12.23
N PRO A 7 7.80 -2.75 -11.29
CA PRO A 7 8.18 -1.50 -10.64
C PRO A 7 8.93 -0.58 -11.61
N LEU A 8 8.42 0.64 -11.78
CA LEU A 8 9.10 1.75 -12.45
C LEU A 8 10.42 2.07 -11.73
N HIS A 9 11.42 2.52 -12.49
CA HIS A 9 12.56 3.21 -11.92
C HIS A 9 12.26 4.71 -11.95
N LEU A 10 12.40 5.37 -10.81
CA LEU A 10 12.68 6.81 -10.82
C LEU A 10 14.11 6.97 -11.36
N CYS A 11 14.27 7.18 -12.66
CA CYS A 11 15.53 7.64 -13.22
C CYS A 11 15.63 9.15 -12.99
N ALA A 12 16.10 9.53 -11.81
CA ALA A 12 16.66 10.85 -11.59
C ALA A 12 17.84 10.71 -10.63
N GLY A 13 19.04 10.44 -11.16
CA GLY A 13 20.34 10.79 -10.55
C GLY A 13 20.61 10.46 -9.08
N GLN A 14 19.87 9.57 -8.43
CA GLN A 14 20.02 9.29 -7.00
C GLN A 14 20.97 8.12 -6.78
N VAL A 15 22.12 8.44 -6.19
CA VAL A 15 23.05 7.48 -5.59
C VAL A 15 22.26 6.62 -4.60
N ARG A 16 22.35 5.29 -4.75
CA ARG A 16 21.83 4.32 -3.77
C ARG A 16 22.45 4.59 -2.40
N ALA A 17 21.71 5.16 -1.46
CA ALA A 17 22.11 5.18 -0.06
C ALA A 17 21.90 3.79 0.54
N ALA A 18 22.98 3.02 0.67
CA ALA A 18 23.03 1.87 1.56
C ALA A 18 22.91 2.37 3.01
N ALA A 19 22.18 1.61 3.84
CA ALA A 19 21.76 1.98 5.18
C ALA A 19 22.92 2.24 6.16
N VAL A 20 23.48 3.46 6.17
CA VAL A 20 24.37 3.97 7.23
C VAL A 20 24.24 5.51 7.34
N GLY A 21 23.28 6.04 8.10
CA GLY A 21 23.35 7.42 8.62
C GLY A 21 23.45 8.60 7.63
N TRP A 22 22.81 8.54 6.46
CA TRP A 22 22.85 9.64 5.47
C TRP A 22 21.75 10.67 5.76
N ALA A 23 22.10 11.96 5.73
CA ALA A 23 21.15 13.08 5.73
C ALA A 23 21.30 13.89 4.44
N TRP A 24 20.17 14.26 3.83
CA TRP A 24 20.13 15.14 2.66
C TRP A 24 19.82 16.56 3.09
N GLU A 25 20.50 17.54 2.48
CA GLU A 25 20.25 18.96 2.68
C GLU A 25 19.84 19.60 1.36
N TRP A 26 18.74 20.35 1.42
CA TRP A 26 18.13 21.04 0.30
C TRP A 26 18.31 22.54 0.47
N HIS A 27 18.64 23.26 -0.59
CA HIS A 27 18.73 24.71 -0.58
C HIS A 27 17.84 25.31 -1.67
N TRP A 28 17.10 26.37 -1.31
CA TRP A 28 16.23 27.12 -2.22
C TRP A 28 16.79 28.52 -2.47
N PRO A 29 16.99 28.94 -3.73
CA PRO A 29 17.18 30.35 -4.01
C PRO A 29 15.84 31.09 -3.81
N LEU A 30 15.80 32.04 -2.87
CA LEU A 30 14.70 33.00 -2.81
C LEU A 30 14.85 34.02 -3.95
N PRO A 31 13.76 34.47 -4.59
CA PRO A 31 13.84 35.55 -5.56
C PRO A 31 14.35 36.81 -4.84
N ALA A 32 15.41 37.42 -5.38
CA ALA A 32 15.97 38.65 -4.86
C ALA A 32 14.92 39.78 -4.94
N GLY A 33 14.31 40.11 -3.80
CA GLY A 33 13.60 41.37 -3.65
C GLY A 33 14.58 42.52 -3.81
N ARG A 34 14.23 43.52 -4.63
CA ARG A 34 15.00 44.76 -4.72
C ARG A 34 15.10 45.40 -3.34
N GLY A 35 16.31 45.50 -2.78
CA GLY A 35 16.59 46.21 -1.54
C GLY A 35 17.61 45.47 -0.68
N GLY A 36 18.80 46.05 -0.53
CA GLY A 36 19.95 45.45 0.13
C GLY A 36 19.73 45.10 1.61
N GLY A 37 20.45 44.05 2.03
CA GLY A 37 20.53 43.60 3.42
C GLY A 37 20.83 42.11 3.48
N VAL A 38 22.10 41.75 3.66
CA VAL A 38 22.53 40.37 3.93
C VAL A 38 21.99 39.98 5.31
N GLY A 39 21.01 39.08 5.35
CA GLY A 39 20.46 38.44 6.55
C GLY A 39 20.34 36.93 6.35
N PRO A 40 20.43 36.12 7.41
CA PRO A 40 20.70 34.68 7.31
C PRO A 40 19.54 33.94 6.65
N GLY A 41 19.84 33.12 5.65
CA GLY A 41 18.87 32.24 4.99
C GLY A 41 18.17 31.33 5.99
N LEU A 42 16.86 31.10 5.78
CA LEU A 42 16.07 30.19 6.59
C LEU A 42 16.57 28.74 6.39
N HIS A 43 17.19 28.17 7.42
CA HIS A 43 17.45 26.73 7.50
C HIS A 43 16.15 25.97 7.79
N LEU A 44 15.61 25.27 6.80
CA LEU A 44 14.46 24.38 6.97
C LEU A 44 14.81 22.94 6.58
N GLY A 45 15.12 22.14 7.61
CA GLY A 45 14.92 20.69 7.59
C GLY A 45 16.17 19.81 7.61
N ARG A 46 16.45 19.20 8.78
CA ARG A 46 17.18 17.92 8.87
C ARG A 46 16.16 16.79 8.75
N ALA A 47 16.20 16.01 7.68
CA ALA A 47 15.40 14.79 7.57
C ALA A 47 16.21 13.58 8.04
N ALA A 48 16.01 13.15 9.30
CA ALA A 48 16.33 11.79 9.70
C ALA A 48 15.14 10.90 9.32
N VAL A 49 15.37 9.87 8.50
CA VAL A 49 14.33 8.92 8.10
C VAL A 49 13.97 8.04 9.29
N LEU A 50 13.00 8.46 10.08
CA LEU A 50 12.25 7.62 11.00
C LEU A 50 10.82 7.49 10.45
N GLY A 51 10.56 6.35 9.81
CA GLY A 51 9.29 6.08 9.16
C GLY A 51 8.12 6.07 10.14
N VAL A 52 7.25 7.07 10.04
CA VAL A 52 5.88 7.02 10.54
C VAL A 52 5.00 7.56 9.41
N GLY A 53 4.13 6.69 8.89
CA GLY A 53 3.28 7.01 7.74
C GLY A 53 2.20 8.03 8.09
N ALA A 54 2.06 9.04 7.22
CA ALA A 54 0.89 9.91 7.17
C ALA A 54 0.21 9.70 5.80
N THR A 55 -1.08 9.34 5.83
CA THR A 55 -1.97 9.25 4.66
C THR A 55 -2.49 10.64 4.31
N VAL A 56 -2.41 11.04 3.03
CA VAL A 56 -3.15 12.18 2.47
C VAL A 56 -4.22 11.63 1.54
N ASN A 57 -5.45 12.10 1.74
CA ASN A 57 -6.66 11.73 1.02
C ASN A 57 -6.82 12.65 -0.20
N SER A 58 -7.12 12.12 -1.38
CA SER A 58 -7.59 12.91 -2.53
C SER A 58 -8.74 12.16 -3.20
N GLY A 59 -9.97 12.58 -2.91
CA GLY A 59 -11.18 12.12 -3.58
C GLY A 59 -11.43 12.94 -4.83
N VAL A 60 -11.72 12.27 -5.95
CA VAL A 60 -12.26 12.89 -7.16
C VAL A 60 -13.58 12.21 -7.47
N ALA A 61 -14.64 13.01 -7.56
CA ALA A 61 -15.99 12.58 -7.92
C ALA A 61 -16.18 12.67 -9.44
N THR A 62 -16.70 11.62 -10.06
CA THR A 62 -17.10 11.59 -11.47
C THR A 62 -18.62 11.69 -11.58
N THR A 63 -19.12 12.74 -12.21
CA THR A 63 -20.53 12.90 -12.60
C THR A 63 -20.72 12.41 -14.04
N HIS A 64 -21.72 11.54 -14.25
CA HIS A 64 -22.18 11.13 -15.58
C HIS A 64 -23.32 12.05 -16.03
N HIS A 65 -23.18 12.67 -17.21
CA HIS A 65 -24.31 13.27 -17.93
C HIS A 65 -24.54 12.51 -19.24
N THR A 66 -25.75 11.97 -19.37
CA THR A 66 -26.36 11.47 -20.60
C THR A 66 -26.92 12.66 -21.40
N ALA A 67 -26.58 12.76 -22.69
CA ALA A 67 -27.19 13.72 -23.59
C ALA A 67 -27.63 13.04 -24.90
N SER A 68 -28.88 13.27 -25.25
CA SER A 68 -29.60 12.78 -26.42
C SER A 68 -29.35 13.71 -27.63
N LEU A 69 -29.24 13.13 -28.83
CA LEU A 69 -29.17 13.84 -30.12
C LEU A 69 -30.50 14.52 -30.49
N PRO A 70 -30.45 15.61 -31.28
CA PRO A 70 -31.17 15.57 -32.54
C PRO A 70 -30.47 16.20 -33.76
N ASN A 71 -30.98 15.74 -34.90
CA ASN A 71 -30.84 16.03 -36.34
C ASN A 71 -30.09 17.26 -36.90
N ALA A 72 -29.56 16.97 -38.09
CA ALA A 72 -28.70 17.73 -38.98
C ALA A 72 -29.37 18.83 -39.81
N THR A 73 -28.56 19.80 -40.23
CA THR A 73 -28.66 20.49 -41.54
C THR A 73 -27.26 20.82 -42.06
N ALA A 74 -27.05 20.57 -43.35
CA ALA A 74 -25.76 20.56 -44.04
C ALA A 74 -25.36 21.92 -44.60
N HIS A 75 -24.10 22.34 -44.36
CA HIS A 75 -23.36 23.32 -45.16
C HIS A 75 -21.92 22.83 -45.38
N SER A 76 -21.44 22.91 -46.62
CA SER A 76 -20.13 22.43 -47.10
C SER A 76 -18.95 23.31 -46.65
N PRO A 77 -17.70 22.79 -46.63
CA PRO A 77 -16.67 23.21 -45.69
C PRO A 77 -15.69 24.27 -46.25
N SER A 78 -15.26 25.18 -45.39
CA SER A 78 -14.04 25.98 -45.57
C SER A 78 -12.81 25.20 -45.06
N PRO A 79 -11.62 25.37 -45.64
CA PRO A 79 -10.45 24.57 -45.29
C PRO A 79 -9.80 25.12 -44.00
N THR A 80 -10.17 24.58 -42.85
CA THR A 80 -9.41 24.74 -41.60
C THR A 80 -8.33 23.64 -41.52
N PRO A 81 -7.06 23.96 -41.20
CA PRO A 81 -5.99 22.98 -41.12
C PRO A 81 -6.28 21.95 -40.03
N CYS A 82 -6.44 20.68 -40.41
CA CYS A 82 -6.48 19.54 -39.50
C CYS A 82 -5.10 19.32 -38.87
N TRP A 83 -4.83 19.96 -37.74
CA TRP A 83 -3.80 19.50 -36.79
C TRP A 83 -4.02 20.01 -35.36
N GLU A 84 -5.25 20.10 -34.86
CA GLU A 84 -5.40 20.26 -33.40
C GLU A 84 -5.04 18.94 -32.70
N ASP A 85 -3.96 18.95 -31.90
CA ASP A 85 -3.56 17.85 -31.03
C ASP A 85 -4.73 17.52 -30.08
N PRO A 86 -5.26 16.29 -30.07
CA PRO A 86 -6.32 15.87 -29.16
C PRO A 86 -5.99 16.04 -27.67
N ARG A 87 -4.72 16.35 -27.32
CA ARG A 87 -4.22 16.59 -25.96
C ARG A 87 -4.16 18.06 -25.56
N ALA A 88 -4.68 19.00 -26.35
CA ALA A 88 -4.75 20.42 -25.98
C ALA A 88 -5.74 20.64 -24.82
N VAL A 89 -5.28 20.38 -23.59
CA VAL A 89 -6.00 20.78 -22.38
C VAL A 89 -6.00 22.32 -22.35
N PRO A 90 -7.15 22.99 -22.14
CA PRO A 90 -7.18 24.43 -21.97
C PRO A 90 -6.20 24.84 -20.86
N GLY A 91 -5.37 25.85 -21.14
CA GLY A 91 -4.35 26.32 -20.21
C GLY A 91 -4.92 26.71 -18.84
N PRO A 92 -4.08 26.80 -17.80
CA PRO A 92 -4.54 27.08 -16.44
C PRO A 92 -5.34 28.38 -16.39
N SER A 93 -6.50 28.34 -15.73
CA SER A 93 -7.34 29.52 -15.55
C SER A 93 -6.58 30.61 -14.80
N PRO A 94 -6.99 31.89 -14.90
CA PRO A 94 -6.34 32.99 -14.17
C PRO A 94 -6.20 32.73 -12.67
N GLN A 95 -7.13 31.97 -12.08
CA GLN A 95 -7.12 31.58 -10.66
C GLN A 95 -6.10 30.47 -10.35
N GLN A 96 -5.74 29.64 -11.33
CA GLN A 96 -4.79 28.54 -11.18
C GLN A 96 -3.33 28.97 -11.42
N GLN A 97 -3.10 30.06 -12.17
CA GLN A 97 -1.75 30.54 -12.49
C GLN A 97 -0.82 30.76 -11.28
N PRO A 98 -1.28 31.32 -10.14
CA PRO A 98 -0.41 31.50 -8.97
C PRO A 98 0.13 30.16 -8.42
N ILE A 99 -0.72 29.13 -8.40
CA ILE A 99 -0.35 27.81 -7.91
C ILE A 99 0.64 27.15 -8.87
N VAL A 100 0.39 27.23 -10.18
CA VAL A 100 1.29 26.68 -11.20
C VAL A 100 2.67 27.34 -11.10
N ARG A 101 2.73 28.68 -10.97
CA ARG A 101 3.99 29.40 -10.79
C ARG A 101 4.71 29.00 -9.49
N TRP A 102 3.96 28.82 -8.40
CA TRP A 102 4.55 28.38 -7.14
C TRP A 102 5.15 26.98 -7.24
N VAL A 103 4.46 26.03 -7.90
CA VAL A 103 4.97 24.68 -8.13
C VAL A 103 6.18 24.70 -9.08
N ALA A 104 6.15 25.51 -10.13
CA ALA A 104 7.29 25.67 -11.05
C ALA A 104 8.52 26.22 -10.31
N ASN A 105 8.35 27.28 -9.53
CA ASN A 105 9.39 27.82 -8.65
C ASN A 105 9.86 26.81 -7.58
N TRP A 106 9.01 25.84 -7.23
CA TRP A 106 9.34 24.72 -6.33
C TRP A 106 10.04 23.56 -7.04
N LEU A 107 10.19 23.56 -8.37
CA LEU A 107 10.93 22.54 -9.10
C LEU A 107 12.21 23.09 -9.74
N GLU A 108 12.20 24.37 -10.08
CA GLU A 108 13.32 25.04 -10.73
C GLU A 108 14.47 25.40 -9.77
N GLY A 109 15.71 25.36 -10.28
CA GLY A 109 16.89 25.80 -9.55
C GLY A 109 17.24 24.96 -8.32
N CYS A 110 16.68 23.76 -8.20
CA CYS A 110 16.98 22.85 -7.09
C CYS A 110 18.44 22.40 -7.11
N THR A 111 19.11 22.48 -5.96
CA THR A 111 20.44 21.88 -5.75
C THR A 111 20.42 20.91 -4.58
N GLN A 112 21.20 19.85 -4.66
CA GLN A 112 21.36 18.85 -3.60
C GLN A 112 22.82 18.68 -3.19
N ARG A 113 23.04 18.31 -1.93
CA ARG A 113 24.32 17.83 -1.41
C ARG A 113 24.12 16.74 -0.37
N VAL A 114 25.14 15.92 -0.16
CA VAL A 114 25.18 14.90 0.89
C VAL A 114 25.83 15.47 2.14
N VAL A 115 25.25 15.18 3.30
CA VAL A 115 25.82 15.56 4.60
C VAL A 115 26.12 14.29 5.42
N VAL A 116 27.37 14.13 5.83
CA VAL A 116 27.83 13.01 6.68
C VAL A 116 28.64 13.59 7.84
N ASP A 117 28.20 13.36 9.07
CA ASP A 117 28.90 13.80 10.30
C ASP A 117 29.32 15.27 10.30
N GLY A 118 28.48 16.15 9.75
CA GLY A 118 28.76 17.58 9.64
C GLY A 118 29.70 17.98 8.50
N SER A 119 30.18 17.02 7.71
CA SER A 119 30.90 17.25 6.46
C SER A 119 29.93 17.32 5.29
N PHE A 120 30.20 18.23 4.34
CA PHE A 120 29.33 18.53 3.21
C PHE A 120 30.01 18.16 1.89
N SER A 121 29.27 17.50 0.99
CA SER A 121 29.71 17.40 -0.41
C SER A 121 29.55 18.75 -1.12
N THR A 122 30.13 18.85 -2.31
CA THR A 122 29.80 19.94 -3.24
C THR A 122 28.31 19.92 -3.57
N TRP A 123 27.77 21.09 -3.89
CA TRP A 123 26.42 21.23 -4.43
C TRP A 123 26.35 20.62 -5.83
N ARG A 124 25.23 19.99 -6.12
CA ARG A 124 24.91 19.45 -7.45
C ARG A 124 23.52 19.88 -7.86
N ASP A 125 23.41 20.43 -9.06
CA ASP A 125 22.12 20.81 -9.63
C ASP A 125 21.25 19.59 -9.88
N MET A 126 19.96 19.72 -9.57
CA MET A 126 18.95 18.74 -9.91
C MET A 126 18.21 19.18 -11.16
N GLY A 127 18.56 18.58 -12.30
CA GLY A 127 17.88 18.84 -13.57
C GLY A 127 16.51 18.16 -13.70
N SER A 128 16.18 17.20 -12.82
CA SER A 128 14.88 16.51 -12.81
C SER A 128 14.57 15.87 -11.47
N GLY A 129 13.30 15.57 -11.24
CA GLY A 129 12.80 14.86 -10.06
C GLY A 129 12.21 15.78 -8.98
N VAL A 130 11.58 15.16 -7.99
CA VAL A 130 11.03 15.85 -6.83
C VAL A 130 11.96 15.66 -5.62
N PRO A 131 12.16 16.69 -4.77
CA PRO A 131 12.95 16.55 -3.54
C PRO A 131 12.44 15.43 -2.64
N GLN A 132 13.27 14.40 -2.43
CA GLN A 132 12.91 13.27 -1.58
C GLN A 132 12.86 13.69 -0.10
N GLY A 133 11.79 13.30 0.58
CA GLY A 133 11.53 13.71 1.97
C GLY A 133 10.73 15.01 2.09
N SER A 134 10.42 15.68 0.97
CA SER A 134 9.45 16.77 0.98
C SER A 134 8.03 16.26 1.19
N VAL A 135 7.20 17.09 1.84
CA VAL A 135 5.76 16.81 2.02
C VAL A 135 5.03 16.90 0.68
N LEU A 136 5.47 17.79 -0.21
CA LEU A 136 4.81 18.03 -1.50
C LEU A 136 5.16 16.97 -2.55
N GLY A 137 6.39 16.45 -2.59
CA GLY A 137 6.91 15.59 -3.67
C GLY A 137 5.99 14.44 -4.14
N PRO A 138 5.27 13.72 -3.26
CA PRO A 138 4.38 12.65 -3.71
C PRO A 138 3.25 13.12 -4.63
N ALA A 139 2.71 14.33 -4.44
CA ALA A 139 1.56 14.79 -5.22
C ALA A 139 1.93 15.11 -6.68
N PRO A 140 2.95 15.93 -6.99
CA PRO A 140 3.42 16.13 -8.36
C PRO A 140 3.88 14.83 -9.03
N PHE A 141 4.50 13.91 -8.28
CA PHE A 141 4.87 12.61 -8.83
C PHE A 141 3.64 11.80 -9.28
N ASN A 142 2.61 11.70 -8.43
CA ASN A 142 1.37 10.99 -8.79
C ASN A 142 0.63 11.68 -9.96
N MET A 143 0.68 13.01 -10.05
CA MET A 143 0.13 13.74 -11.20
C MET A 143 0.90 13.42 -12.48
N PHE A 144 2.23 13.37 -12.40
CA PHE A 144 3.11 13.08 -13.53
C PHE A 144 2.88 11.67 -14.11
N ILE A 145 2.65 10.67 -13.27
CA ILE A 145 2.38 9.29 -13.72
C ILE A 145 0.88 9.03 -14.00
N SER A 146 0.02 10.04 -13.96
CA SER A 146 -1.43 9.82 -14.03
C SER A 146 -1.91 9.35 -15.41
N ASP A 147 -1.19 9.69 -16.48
CA ASP A 147 -1.48 9.27 -17.85
C ASP A 147 -0.84 7.92 -18.21
N PHE A 148 0.00 7.36 -17.32
CA PHE A 148 0.58 6.02 -17.43
C PHE A 148 -0.47 4.93 -17.64
N GLU A 149 -1.72 5.20 -17.21
CA GLU A 149 -2.84 4.29 -17.31
C GLU A 149 -3.58 4.33 -18.66
N GLN A 150 -3.29 5.29 -19.54
CA GLN A 150 -4.04 5.45 -20.78
C GLN A 150 -3.80 4.29 -21.74
N GLY A 151 -4.89 3.76 -22.31
CA GLY A 151 -4.88 2.81 -23.41
C GLY A 151 -4.66 1.33 -23.07
N ALA A 152 -4.39 0.92 -21.82
CA ALA A 152 -4.16 -0.50 -21.52
C ALA A 152 -5.40 -1.38 -21.62
N PHE A 153 -5.15 -2.65 -21.97
CA PHE A 153 -6.18 -3.68 -22.01
C PHE A 153 -6.53 -4.20 -20.61
N HIS A 154 -5.54 -4.36 -19.73
CA HIS A 154 -5.73 -5.01 -18.44
C HIS A 154 -5.91 -4.00 -17.29
N PRO A 155 -6.75 -4.34 -16.29
CA PRO A 155 -6.79 -3.61 -15.04
C PRO A 155 -5.40 -3.56 -14.38
N ARG A 156 -5.06 -2.40 -13.82
CA ARG A 156 -3.78 -2.16 -13.16
C ARG A 156 -4.00 -1.76 -11.70
N ILE A 157 -3.02 -2.11 -10.87
CA ILE A 157 -2.92 -1.59 -9.50
C ILE A 157 -1.57 -0.90 -9.39
N GLN A 158 -1.62 0.38 -9.06
CA GLN A 158 -0.43 1.21 -8.87
C GLN A 158 -0.27 1.59 -7.41
N PHE A 159 0.98 1.67 -6.98
CA PHE A 159 1.37 2.32 -5.75
C PHE A 159 2.72 2.99 -5.93
N ALA A 160 2.72 4.32 -6.00
CA ALA A 160 3.88 5.11 -6.38
C ALA A 160 4.50 4.56 -7.70
N ASP A 161 5.77 4.18 -7.67
CA ASP A 161 6.50 3.60 -8.80
C ASP A 161 6.09 2.15 -9.13
N SER A 162 5.41 1.44 -8.23
CA SER A 162 5.08 0.02 -8.43
C SER A 162 3.78 -0.18 -9.22
N THR A 163 3.88 -0.70 -10.45
CA THR A 163 2.72 -1.12 -11.25
C THR A 163 2.56 -2.63 -11.29
N LYS A 164 1.31 -3.09 -11.20
CA LYS A 164 0.95 -4.52 -11.28
C LYS A 164 -0.19 -4.69 -12.26
N MET A 165 -0.07 -5.70 -13.10
CA MET A 165 -1.08 -6.10 -14.07
C MET A 165 -1.18 -7.62 -14.08
N TRP A 166 -2.31 -8.12 -14.51
CA TRP A 166 -2.55 -9.56 -14.55
C TRP A 166 -3.43 -9.93 -15.71
N GLU A 167 -3.26 -11.17 -16.15
CA GLU A 167 -4.12 -11.78 -17.15
C GLU A 167 -4.46 -13.22 -16.81
N GLU A 168 -5.65 -13.64 -17.21
CA GLU A 168 -6.05 -15.03 -17.16
C GLU A 168 -5.36 -15.83 -18.27
N ALA A 169 -4.14 -16.31 -17.98
CA ALA A 169 -3.27 -17.05 -18.90
C ALA A 169 -3.79 -18.44 -19.34
N HIS A 170 -5.00 -18.52 -19.88
CA HIS A 170 -5.59 -19.73 -20.48
C HIS A 170 -5.56 -19.69 -22.02
N MET A 171 -5.34 -18.52 -22.61
CA MET A 171 -5.38 -18.30 -24.06
C MET A 171 -4.10 -17.58 -24.52
N LEU A 172 -3.62 -17.93 -25.72
CA LEU A 172 -2.48 -17.24 -26.36
C LEU A 172 -2.78 -15.75 -26.56
N GLU A 173 -4.02 -15.41 -26.87
CA GLU A 173 -4.47 -14.02 -27.02
C GLU A 173 -4.24 -13.18 -25.75
N GLY A 174 -4.48 -13.75 -24.56
CA GLY A 174 -4.22 -13.06 -23.29
C GLY A 174 -2.74 -12.77 -23.07
N ARG A 175 -1.86 -13.71 -23.46
CA ARG A 175 -0.41 -13.49 -23.45
C ARG A 175 -0.04 -12.32 -24.35
N ASP A 176 -0.57 -12.29 -25.57
CA ASP A 176 -0.21 -11.26 -26.55
C ASP A 176 -0.72 -9.87 -26.13
N ARG A 177 -1.93 -9.79 -25.56
CA ARG A 177 -2.46 -8.54 -24.99
C ARG A 177 -1.62 -8.05 -23.80
N LEU A 178 -1.16 -8.96 -22.94
CA LEU A 178 -0.32 -8.60 -21.80
C LEU A 178 1.06 -8.14 -22.24
N GLN A 179 1.64 -8.75 -23.28
CA GLN A 179 2.87 -8.26 -23.89
C GLN A 179 2.68 -6.87 -24.52
N LEU A 180 1.56 -6.65 -25.23
CA LEU A 180 1.25 -5.34 -25.81
C LEU A 180 1.11 -4.23 -24.75
N ASP A 181 0.53 -4.55 -23.58
CA ASP A 181 0.51 -3.61 -22.46
C ASP A 181 1.92 -3.32 -21.92
N LEU A 182 2.83 -4.32 -21.87
CA LEU A 182 4.23 -4.10 -21.49
C LEU A 182 5.00 -3.25 -22.51
N ASP A 183 4.74 -3.45 -23.80
CA ASP A 183 5.37 -2.68 -24.88
C ASP A 183 4.92 -1.21 -24.83
N ARG A 184 3.64 -0.97 -24.54
CA ARG A 184 3.11 0.39 -24.30
C ARG A 184 3.71 1.04 -23.06
N LEU A 185 3.86 0.28 -21.99
CA LEU A 185 4.54 0.77 -20.79
C LEU A 185 5.98 1.19 -21.10
N GLN A 186 6.71 0.39 -21.88
CA GLN A 186 8.05 0.75 -22.32
C GLN A 186 8.04 2.01 -23.20
N GLY A 187 7.09 2.13 -24.13
CA GLY A 187 6.93 3.34 -24.96
C GLY A 187 6.69 4.59 -24.12
N TRP A 188 5.76 4.54 -23.16
CA TRP A 188 5.51 5.65 -22.24
C TRP A 188 6.77 6.00 -21.43
N ALA A 189 7.51 4.99 -20.95
CA ALA A 189 8.75 5.20 -20.19
C ALA A 189 9.83 5.89 -21.02
N ASP A 190 9.96 5.55 -22.29
CA ASP A 190 10.93 6.14 -23.21
C ASP A 190 10.57 7.58 -23.60
N GLU A 191 9.26 7.87 -23.77
CA GLU A 191 8.73 9.22 -23.99
C GLU A 191 8.97 10.12 -22.77
N ASN A 192 8.64 9.62 -21.58
CA ASN A 192 8.71 10.38 -20.31
C ASN A 192 10.08 10.32 -19.61
N LYS A 193 11.08 9.67 -20.23
CA LYS A 193 12.45 9.50 -19.69
C LYS A 193 12.48 8.84 -18.31
N MET A 194 11.57 7.89 -18.06
CA MET A 194 11.37 7.18 -16.80
C MET A 194 11.56 5.67 -16.99
N GLY A 195 12.83 5.23 -17.07
CA GLY A 195 13.16 3.83 -17.32
C GLY A 195 12.60 2.86 -16.24
N PHE A 196 12.51 1.57 -16.57
CA PHE A 196 12.12 0.54 -15.59
C PHE A 196 13.32 -0.07 -14.88
N ASN A 197 13.11 -0.53 -13.63
CA ASN A 197 14.11 -1.32 -12.93
C ASN A 197 13.90 -2.79 -13.31
N THR A 198 14.46 -3.20 -14.44
CA THR A 198 14.24 -4.55 -14.99
C THR A 198 14.66 -5.65 -14.04
N ASP A 199 15.68 -5.44 -13.20
CA ASP A 199 16.14 -6.41 -12.19
C ASP A 199 15.11 -6.68 -11.10
N LYS A 200 14.22 -5.70 -10.83
CA LYS A 200 13.11 -5.83 -9.89
C LYS A 200 11.79 -6.21 -10.57
N CYS A 201 11.75 -6.19 -11.91
CA CYS A 201 10.58 -6.62 -12.66
C CYS A 201 10.56 -8.13 -12.77
N GLY A 202 9.39 -8.72 -12.59
CA GLY A 202 9.25 -10.17 -12.60
C GLY A 202 7.84 -10.65 -12.86
N VAL A 203 7.74 -11.92 -13.21
CA VAL A 203 6.47 -12.59 -13.50
C VAL A 203 6.20 -13.65 -12.46
N LEU A 204 5.08 -13.50 -11.74
CA LEU A 204 4.58 -14.50 -10.82
C LEU A 204 3.46 -15.31 -11.50
N HIS A 205 3.75 -16.57 -11.80
CA HIS A 205 2.77 -17.48 -12.40
C HIS A 205 1.88 -18.11 -11.33
N LEU A 206 0.58 -17.88 -11.41
CA LEU A 206 -0.43 -18.44 -10.52
C LEU A 206 -1.28 -19.50 -11.23
N GLY A 207 -1.50 -20.62 -10.53
CA GLY A 207 -2.40 -21.70 -10.94
C GLY A 207 -1.67 -22.92 -11.53
N ARG A 208 -2.26 -24.11 -11.31
CA ARG A 208 -1.64 -25.39 -11.68
C ARG A 208 -1.55 -25.65 -13.18
N LYS A 209 -2.45 -25.03 -13.97
CA LYS A 209 -2.53 -25.17 -15.44
C LYS A 209 -1.86 -24.00 -16.17
N ASN A 210 -1.02 -23.22 -15.48
CA ASN A 210 -0.34 -22.08 -16.08
C ASN A 210 0.81 -22.60 -16.97
N GLN A 211 0.83 -22.19 -18.23
CA GLN A 211 1.87 -22.58 -19.20
C GLN A 211 3.21 -21.86 -19.00
N GLN A 212 3.32 -20.98 -17.99
CA GLN A 212 4.54 -20.25 -17.67
C GLN A 212 5.10 -19.43 -18.84
N GLN A 213 4.21 -18.71 -19.52
CA GLN A 213 4.54 -17.86 -20.65
C GLN A 213 5.60 -16.81 -20.29
N THR A 214 6.51 -16.53 -21.21
CA THR A 214 7.57 -15.53 -21.02
C THR A 214 7.14 -14.18 -21.58
N TYR A 215 7.64 -13.12 -20.94
CA TYR A 215 7.33 -11.73 -21.28
C TYR A 215 8.61 -10.90 -21.31
N ARG A 216 8.60 -9.83 -22.10
CA ARG A 216 9.70 -8.87 -22.21
C ARG A 216 9.24 -7.48 -21.82
N LEU A 217 10.17 -6.70 -21.28
CA LEU A 217 9.99 -5.27 -21.05
C LEU A 217 11.14 -4.56 -21.78
N GLY A 218 10.82 -3.97 -22.93
CA GLY A 218 11.82 -3.53 -23.92
C GLY A 218 12.73 -4.68 -24.33
N ASN A 219 14.04 -4.49 -24.16
CA ASN A 219 15.05 -5.49 -24.53
C ASN A 219 15.30 -6.55 -23.45
N SER A 220 14.69 -6.43 -22.27
CA SER A 220 14.92 -7.30 -21.12
C SER A 220 13.86 -8.38 -21.00
N LEU A 221 14.27 -9.64 -20.84
CA LEU A 221 13.38 -10.75 -20.52
C LEU A 221 13.00 -10.68 -19.03
N LEU A 222 11.72 -10.73 -18.71
CA LEU A 222 11.27 -10.72 -17.32
C LEU A 222 11.53 -12.07 -16.65
N ILE A 223 12.09 -12.01 -15.43
CA ILE A 223 12.44 -13.20 -14.66
C ILE A 223 11.16 -13.78 -14.03
N SER A 224 10.96 -15.09 -14.19
CA SER A 224 9.90 -15.83 -13.51
C SER A 224 10.27 -16.03 -12.04
N THR A 225 9.40 -15.61 -11.11
CA THR A 225 9.63 -15.72 -9.67
C THR A 225 8.64 -16.66 -9.01
N GLU A 226 9.09 -17.39 -7.98
CA GLU A 226 8.19 -18.24 -7.18
C GLU A 226 7.43 -17.46 -6.11
N ALA A 227 7.93 -16.28 -5.73
CA ALA A 227 7.31 -15.44 -4.73
C ALA A 227 7.70 -13.99 -4.96
N GLU A 228 6.72 -13.10 -4.78
CA GLU A 228 6.86 -11.67 -4.96
C GLU A 228 6.50 -10.94 -3.68
N LYS A 229 7.21 -9.86 -3.34
CA LYS A 229 6.97 -9.09 -2.12
C LYS A 229 6.34 -7.76 -2.47
N ASP A 230 5.03 -7.71 -2.34
CA ASP A 230 4.23 -6.53 -2.65
C ASP A 230 3.84 -5.75 -1.37
N LEU A 231 4.16 -4.46 -1.32
CA LEU A 231 3.88 -3.55 -0.19
C LEU A 231 4.21 -4.17 1.17
N GLY A 232 5.29 -4.95 1.25
CA GLY A 232 5.73 -5.61 2.47
C GLY A 232 5.14 -7.00 2.75
N VAL A 233 4.27 -7.53 1.87
CA VAL A 233 3.64 -8.84 2.00
C VAL A 233 4.11 -9.78 0.89
N ILE A 234 4.58 -10.96 1.27
CA ILE A 234 5.04 -11.99 0.34
C ILE A 234 3.83 -12.78 -0.19
N ARG A 235 3.75 -12.90 -1.51
CA ARG A 235 2.84 -13.78 -2.24
C ARG A 235 3.64 -14.85 -2.94
N ASP A 236 3.39 -16.11 -2.62
CA ASP A 236 4.00 -17.22 -3.35
C ASP A 236 3.09 -17.73 -4.48
N SER A 237 3.68 -18.41 -5.46
CA SER A 237 3.00 -18.95 -6.64
C SER A 237 1.93 -19.99 -6.31
N LYS A 238 2.02 -20.60 -5.11
CA LYS A 238 1.07 -21.57 -4.57
C LYS A 238 -0.04 -20.91 -3.74
N MET A 239 -0.03 -19.59 -3.60
CA MET A 239 -0.92 -18.80 -2.74
C MET A 239 -0.94 -19.28 -1.28
N ASN A 240 0.18 -19.80 -0.80
CA ASN A 240 0.40 -20.16 0.60
C ASN A 240 0.96 -18.97 1.39
N MET A 241 0.53 -18.85 2.64
CA MET A 241 0.96 -17.77 3.54
C MET A 241 2.17 -18.16 4.40
N GLY A 242 2.72 -19.37 4.20
CA GLY A 242 3.85 -19.89 4.97
C GLY A 242 5.12 -19.05 4.83
N ARG A 243 5.49 -18.61 3.61
CA ARG A 243 6.66 -17.74 3.39
C ARG A 243 6.49 -16.39 4.11
N GLN A 244 5.32 -15.77 3.97
CA GLN A 244 4.97 -14.53 4.68
C GLN A 244 5.01 -14.70 6.20
N CYS A 245 4.42 -15.79 6.73
CA CYS A 245 4.43 -16.09 8.15
C CYS A 245 5.85 -16.26 8.68
N GLY A 246 6.68 -17.04 7.98
CA GLY A 246 8.08 -17.22 8.32
C GLY A 246 8.85 -15.91 8.35
N ASP A 247 8.61 -15.02 7.39
CA ASP A 247 9.25 -13.70 7.37
C ASP A 247 8.83 -12.79 8.53
N ALA A 248 7.53 -12.70 8.81
CA ALA A 248 7.01 -11.96 9.95
C ALA A 248 7.57 -12.49 11.29
N VAL A 249 7.58 -13.81 11.47
CA VAL A 249 8.11 -14.47 12.67
C VAL A 249 9.62 -14.26 12.80
N ARG A 250 10.37 -14.29 11.69
CA ARG A 250 11.83 -14.03 11.70
C ARG A 250 12.13 -12.60 12.12
N LYS A 251 11.44 -11.62 11.55
CA LYS A 251 11.57 -10.19 11.94
C LYS A 251 11.24 -10.01 13.42
N ALA A 252 10.11 -10.57 13.87
CA ALA A 252 9.67 -10.48 15.26
C ALA A 252 10.66 -11.11 16.24
N ASN A 253 11.23 -12.27 15.90
CA ASN A 253 12.25 -12.89 16.73
C ASN A 253 13.56 -12.10 16.77
N ARG A 254 13.98 -11.47 15.66
CA ARG A 254 15.16 -10.58 15.65
C ARG A 254 14.95 -9.42 16.62
N THR A 255 13.85 -8.71 16.50
CA THR A 255 13.48 -7.61 17.41
C THR A 255 13.38 -8.08 18.87
N LEU A 256 12.76 -9.24 19.12
CA LEU A 256 12.69 -9.83 20.45
C LEU A 256 14.07 -10.15 21.02
N SER A 257 15.00 -10.63 20.18
CA SER A 257 16.37 -10.94 20.59
C SER A 257 17.15 -9.66 20.93
N CYS A 258 16.95 -8.57 20.18
CA CYS A 258 17.48 -7.25 20.53
C CYS A 258 16.92 -6.76 21.88
N ILE A 259 15.59 -6.84 22.09
CA ILE A 259 14.96 -6.47 23.37
C ILE A 259 15.58 -7.30 24.51
N HIS A 260 15.75 -8.61 24.30
CA HIS A 260 16.31 -9.49 25.31
C HIS A 260 17.76 -9.13 25.68
N ARG A 261 18.57 -8.66 24.73
CA ARG A 261 19.99 -8.34 24.96
C ARG A 261 20.20 -6.91 25.48
N CYS A 262 19.44 -5.96 24.97
CA CYS A 262 19.67 -4.53 25.20
C CYS A 262 18.84 -3.96 26.36
N ILE A 263 17.74 -4.63 26.74
CA ILE A 263 16.85 -4.13 27.80
C ILE A 263 17.05 -4.94 29.07
N SER A 264 17.62 -4.30 30.09
CA SER A 264 17.85 -4.89 31.41
C SER A 264 16.53 -5.07 32.17
N SER A 265 15.60 -4.11 32.03
CA SER A 265 14.31 -4.16 32.74
C SER A 265 13.42 -5.30 32.25
N ARG A 266 12.86 -6.05 33.20
CA ARG A 266 11.93 -7.17 32.98
C ARG A 266 10.55 -6.92 33.59
N SER A 267 10.21 -5.65 33.82
CA SER A 267 8.87 -5.26 34.28
C SER A 267 7.82 -5.55 33.20
N LYS A 268 6.58 -5.78 33.65
CA LYS A 268 5.45 -6.05 32.76
C LYS A 268 5.23 -4.86 31.82
N GLU A 269 5.27 -3.65 32.35
CA GLU A 269 4.94 -2.39 31.66
C GLU A 269 5.92 -2.14 30.51
N VAL A 270 7.23 -2.31 30.76
CA VAL A 270 8.28 -2.09 29.75
C VAL A 270 8.18 -3.13 28.64
N ILE A 271 8.12 -4.42 28.99
CA ILE A 271 8.10 -5.50 27.99
C ILE A 271 6.81 -5.45 27.16
N LEU A 272 5.66 -5.15 27.76
CA LEU A 272 4.41 -5.01 27.02
C LEU A 272 4.41 -3.78 26.11
N THR A 273 5.01 -2.68 26.54
CA THR A 273 5.18 -1.48 25.69
C THR A 273 6.04 -1.80 24.48
N LEU A 274 7.22 -2.42 24.68
CA LEU A 274 8.12 -2.83 23.60
C LEU A 274 7.48 -3.86 22.66
N PHE A 275 6.67 -4.78 23.19
CA PHE A 275 5.90 -5.69 22.37
C PHE A 275 4.91 -4.94 21.48
N ALA A 276 4.14 -4.03 22.07
CA ALA A 276 3.11 -3.27 21.37
C ALA A 276 3.67 -2.37 20.27
N THR A 277 4.87 -1.81 20.46
CA THR A 277 5.49 -0.84 19.56
C THR A 277 6.41 -1.46 18.51
N LEU A 278 7.19 -2.50 18.86
CA LEU A 278 8.25 -3.02 17.97
C LEU A 278 7.93 -4.40 17.38
N VAL A 279 7.40 -5.31 18.20
CA VAL A 279 7.23 -6.73 17.80
C VAL A 279 5.87 -6.96 17.16
N ARG A 280 4.80 -6.46 17.77
CA ARG A 280 3.42 -6.69 17.35
C ARG A 280 3.11 -6.14 15.97
N PRO A 281 3.56 -4.93 15.56
CA PRO A 281 3.31 -4.43 14.21
C PRO A 281 3.84 -5.36 13.12
N GLN A 282 4.99 -6.00 13.33
CA GLN A 282 5.56 -6.95 12.37
C GLN A 282 4.71 -8.21 12.19
N LEU A 283 3.99 -8.63 13.24
CA LEU A 283 3.10 -9.79 13.23
C LEU A 283 1.69 -9.45 12.77
N GLU A 284 1.33 -8.17 12.73
CA GLU A 284 -0.04 -7.69 12.46
C GLU A 284 -0.19 -6.85 11.19
N TYR A 285 0.93 -6.52 10.55
CA TYR A 285 0.92 -5.81 9.27
C TYR A 285 0.14 -6.61 8.21
N CYS A 286 -0.84 -5.95 7.58
CA CYS A 286 -1.70 -6.49 6.52
C CYS A 286 -2.37 -7.83 6.83
N VAL A 287 -2.76 -8.10 8.08
CA VAL A 287 -3.36 -9.40 8.49
C VAL A 287 -4.62 -9.80 7.74
N GLN A 288 -5.34 -8.84 7.15
CA GLN A 288 -6.48 -9.09 6.29
C GLN A 288 -6.05 -9.90 5.06
N LEU A 289 -4.87 -9.60 4.53
CA LEU A 289 -4.33 -10.13 3.29
C LEU A 289 -3.75 -11.56 3.42
N TRP A 290 -3.32 -11.96 4.63
CA TRP A 290 -2.70 -13.27 4.86
C TRP A 290 -3.32 -14.04 6.02
N ALA A 291 -4.30 -14.87 5.69
CA ALA A 291 -4.91 -15.83 6.60
C ALA A 291 -3.94 -17.00 6.87
N LEU A 292 -3.75 -17.37 8.13
CA LEU A 292 -2.91 -18.52 8.49
C LEU A 292 -3.62 -19.82 8.15
N HIS A 293 -2.95 -20.67 7.37
CA HIS A 293 -3.58 -21.85 6.81
C HIS A 293 -3.30 -23.13 7.59
N PHE A 294 -2.09 -23.25 8.12
CA PHE A 294 -1.61 -24.45 8.76
C PHE A 294 -1.44 -24.20 10.26
N ARG A 295 -1.75 -25.22 11.07
CA ARG A 295 -1.56 -25.17 12.52
C ARG A 295 -0.11 -24.80 12.89
N ARG A 296 0.87 -25.30 12.13
CA ARG A 296 2.29 -24.95 12.28
C ARG A 296 2.56 -23.43 12.20
N ASP A 297 1.85 -22.71 11.34
CA ASP A 297 2.04 -21.27 11.14
C ASP A 297 1.41 -20.50 12.30
N VAL A 298 0.21 -20.90 12.73
CA VAL A 298 -0.45 -20.38 13.93
C VAL A 298 0.43 -20.59 15.17
N ASP A 299 0.98 -21.79 15.33
CA ASP A 299 1.84 -22.14 16.45
C ASP A 299 3.17 -21.38 16.39
N SER A 300 3.71 -21.09 15.21
CA SER A 300 4.92 -20.28 15.05
C SER A 300 4.72 -18.84 15.56
N ILE A 301 3.57 -18.23 15.27
CA ILE A 301 3.23 -16.89 15.76
C ILE A 301 2.94 -16.92 17.27
N LYS A 302 2.20 -17.94 17.74
CA LYS A 302 1.94 -18.17 19.17
C LYS A 302 3.25 -18.28 19.97
N ARG A 303 4.27 -18.97 19.42
CA ARG A 303 5.59 -19.09 20.05
C ARG A 303 6.29 -17.75 20.25
N VAL A 304 6.14 -16.79 19.34
CA VAL A 304 6.72 -15.45 19.52
C VAL A 304 6.10 -14.73 20.71
N GLN A 305 4.77 -14.72 20.80
CA GLN A 305 4.06 -14.14 21.96
C GLN A 305 4.41 -14.87 23.26
N ARG A 306 4.51 -16.21 23.24
CA ARG A 306 4.92 -17.01 24.39
C ARG A 306 6.33 -16.65 24.88
N ARG A 307 7.29 -16.54 23.95
CA ARG A 307 8.68 -16.20 24.27
C ARG A 307 8.78 -14.83 24.91
N LEU A 308 8.07 -13.84 24.37
CA LEU A 308 8.08 -12.48 24.92
C LEU A 308 7.47 -12.44 26.32
N THR A 309 6.32 -13.09 26.52
CA THR A 309 5.65 -13.08 27.82
C THR A 309 6.45 -13.84 28.89
N CYS A 310 7.31 -14.80 28.51
CA CYS A 310 8.28 -15.43 29.44
C CYS A 310 9.39 -14.46 29.89
N MET A 311 9.65 -13.37 29.17
CA MET A 311 10.70 -12.41 29.56
C MET A 311 10.30 -11.55 30.76
N ILE A 312 9.00 -11.50 31.07
CA ILE A 312 8.48 -10.73 32.21
C ILE A 312 8.81 -11.49 33.49
N ARG A 313 9.30 -10.76 34.50
CA ARG A 313 9.69 -11.34 35.80
C ARG A 313 8.51 -12.12 36.41
N GLY A 314 8.76 -13.36 36.81
CA GLY A 314 7.78 -14.24 37.46
C GLY A 314 6.78 -14.94 36.52
N GLN A 315 6.94 -14.80 35.20
CA GLN A 315 6.03 -15.39 34.21
C GLN A 315 6.57 -16.66 33.53
N GLN A 316 7.81 -17.05 33.80
CA GLN A 316 8.53 -18.10 33.08
C GLN A 316 7.82 -19.46 33.11
N HIS A 317 7.34 -19.87 34.30
CA HIS A 317 6.79 -21.21 34.55
C HIS A 317 5.27 -21.31 34.40
N ARG A 318 4.57 -20.19 34.23
CA ARG A 318 3.10 -20.20 34.09
C ARG A 318 2.66 -20.75 32.73
N PRO A 319 1.56 -21.52 32.65
CA PRO A 319 0.92 -21.89 31.39
C PRO A 319 0.62 -20.67 30.52
N TYR A 320 0.72 -20.83 29.21
CA TYR A 320 0.60 -19.71 28.26
C TYR A 320 -0.76 -19.00 28.34
N GLU A 321 -1.86 -19.74 28.41
CA GLU A 321 -3.21 -19.16 28.43
C GLU A 321 -3.47 -18.42 29.76
N GLU A 322 -3.04 -18.99 30.89
CA GLU A 322 -3.15 -18.35 32.21
C GLU A 322 -2.37 -17.03 32.26
N ARG A 323 -1.15 -17.04 31.73
CA ARG A 323 -0.28 -15.86 31.67
C ARG A 323 -0.91 -14.73 30.86
N LEU A 324 -1.48 -15.03 29.70
CA LEU A 324 -2.12 -14.03 28.85
C LEU A 324 -3.36 -13.43 29.50
N LEU A 325 -4.29 -14.29 29.94
CA LEU A 325 -5.63 -13.86 30.35
C LEU A 325 -5.64 -13.28 31.77
N ARG A 326 -4.97 -13.94 32.72
CA ARG A 326 -5.08 -13.59 34.14
C ARG A 326 -4.03 -12.59 34.60
N VAL A 327 -2.83 -12.63 34.02
CA VAL A 327 -1.71 -11.81 34.51
C VAL A 327 -1.43 -10.62 33.61
N LEU A 328 -1.42 -10.82 32.29
CA LEU A 328 -1.00 -9.79 31.34
C LEU A 328 -2.16 -9.02 30.71
N ASN A 329 -3.40 -9.51 30.83
CA ASN A 329 -4.59 -8.97 30.16
C ASN A 329 -4.35 -8.73 28.66
N LEU A 330 -3.77 -9.74 27.99
CA LEU A 330 -3.44 -9.69 26.58
C LEU A 330 -4.31 -10.64 25.78
N PHE A 331 -4.84 -10.14 24.65
CA PHE A 331 -5.37 -11.02 23.63
C PHE A 331 -4.28 -11.87 22.98
N SER A 332 -4.63 -13.12 22.68
CA SER A 332 -3.82 -13.94 21.78
C SER A 332 -3.70 -13.27 20.42
N LEU A 333 -2.58 -13.47 19.73
CA LEU A 333 -2.40 -12.96 18.37
C LEU A 333 -3.46 -13.48 17.39
N HIS A 334 -4.07 -14.62 17.68
CA HIS A 334 -5.24 -15.12 16.93
C HIS A 334 -6.45 -14.21 17.11
N LYS A 335 -6.85 -13.89 18.35
CA LYS A 335 -7.96 -12.97 18.65
C LYS A 335 -7.68 -11.58 18.08
N ARG A 336 -6.43 -11.10 18.12
CA ARG A 336 -6.05 -9.81 17.52
C ARG A 336 -6.17 -9.77 16.00
N ARG A 337 -5.85 -10.85 15.29
CA ARG A 337 -6.07 -10.94 13.84
C ARG A 337 -7.54 -10.86 13.50
N LEU A 338 -8.38 -11.60 14.23
CA LEU A 338 -9.82 -11.53 14.08
C LEU A 338 -10.33 -10.10 14.31
N ARG A 339 -9.87 -9.45 15.37
CA ARG A 339 -10.16 -8.04 15.63
C ARG A 339 -9.76 -7.15 14.46
N GLY A 340 -8.58 -7.36 13.87
CA GLY A 340 -8.10 -6.64 12.70
C GLY A 340 -9.01 -6.82 11.48
N ASP A 341 -9.51 -8.04 11.25
CA ASP A 341 -10.45 -8.32 10.17
C ASP A 341 -11.79 -7.58 10.36
N LEU A 342 -12.37 -7.66 11.56
CA LEU A 342 -13.66 -7.04 11.87
C LEU A 342 -13.60 -5.51 11.87
N VAL A 343 -12.48 -4.95 12.32
CA VAL A 343 -12.22 -3.50 12.22
C VAL A 343 -12.10 -3.06 10.76
N ALA A 344 -11.50 -3.88 9.89
CA ALA A 344 -11.43 -3.57 8.45
C ALA A 344 -12.83 -3.60 7.81
N ILE A 345 -13.68 -4.58 8.14
CA ILE A 345 -15.08 -4.59 7.69
C ILE A 345 -15.81 -3.33 8.17
N CYS A 346 -15.69 -2.96 9.45
CA CYS A 346 -16.36 -1.77 9.97
C CYS A 346 -15.93 -0.50 9.24
N LYS A 347 -14.66 -0.40 8.83
CA LYS A 347 -14.17 0.74 8.03
C LYS A 347 -14.76 0.74 6.62
N LEU A 348 -14.85 -0.42 5.98
CA LEU A 348 -15.44 -0.55 4.64
C LEU A 348 -16.96 -0.30 4.66
N ALA A 349 -17.63 -0.62 5.76
CA ALA A 349 -19.08 -0.49 5.88
C ALA A 349 -19.56 0.86 6.44
N LYS A 350 -18.68 1.68 7.05
CA LYS A 350 -19.07 2.92 7.77
C LYS A 350 -18.14 4.12 7.58
N GLY A 351 -17.11 4.04 6.75
CA GLY A 351 -16.10 5.10 6.59
C GLY A 351 -16.03 5.63 5.16
N ASP A 352 -15.19 6.65 4.93
CA ASP A 352 -14.91 7.36 3.65
C ASP A 352 -14.43 6.49 2.46
N GLN A 353 -14.63 5.18 2.52
CA GLN A 353 -14.23 4.18 1.52
C GLN A 353 -15.45 3.36 1.05
N GLU A 354 -16.66 3.93 1.12
CA GLU A 354 -17.92 3.27 0.74
C GLU A 354 -17.85 2.69 -0.68
N ALA A 355 -17.30 3.43 -1.65
CA ALA A 355 -17.12 2.96 -3.03
C ALA A 355 -16.24 1.68 -3.15
N MET A 356 -15.21 1.54 -2.32
CA MET A 356 -14.38 0.33 -2.27
C MET A 356 -15.10 -0.80 -1.51
N GLY A 357 -15.88 -0.45 -0.49
CA GLY A 357 -16.73 -1.39 0.25
C GLY A 357 -17.79 -2.04 -0.63
N GLU A 358 -18.46 -1.25 -1.47
CA GLU A 358 -19.49 -1.71 -2.41
C GLU A 358 -18.94 -2.60 -3.52
N SER A 359 -17.74 -2.33 -4.03
CA SER A 359 -17.12 -3.18 -5.07
C SER A 359 -16.56 -4.50 -4.52
N GLN A 360 -16.09 -4.54 -3.27
CA GLN A 360 -15.56 -5.77 -2.64
C GLN A 360 -16.61 -6.61 -1.94
N PHE A 361 -17.69 -5.98 -1.48
CA PHE A 361 -18.89 -6.63 -0.93
C PHE A 361 -20.13 -6.17 -1.70
N PRO A 362 -20.21 -6.46 -3.02
CA PRO A 362 -21.37 -6.10 -3.81
C PRO A 362 -22.58 -6.82 -3.21
N GLN A 363 -23.59 -6.04 -2.81
CA GLN A 363 -24.90 -6.50 -2.37
C GLN A 363 -25.08 -6.85 -0.87
N ALA A 364 -24.45 -6.12 0.04
CA ALA A 364 -24.62 -6.32 1.50
C ALA A 364 -25.09 -5.10 2.31
N LEU A 365 -25.14 -3.90 1.73
CA LEU A 365 -25.28 -2.69 2.54
C LEU A 365 -26.71 -2.40 3.01
N LEU A 366 -27.77 -2.96 2.42
CA LEU A 366 -29.14 -2.61 2.84
C LEU A 366 -30.06 -3.83 2.77
N GLY A 367 -30.17 -4.54 3.89
CA GLY A 367 -31.19 -5.55 4.12
C GLY A 367 -31.48 -5.67 5.60
N VAL A 368 -32.41 -4.86 6.10
CA VAL A 368 -32.94 -4.95 7.47
C VAL A 368 -33.59 -6.32 7.63
N THR A 369 -32.81 -7.28 8.11
CA THR A 369 -33.33 -8.60 8.52
C THR A 369 -33.45 -8.63 10.03
N ARG A 370 -34.38 -9.45 10.55
CA ARG A 370 -34.79 -9.53 11.97
C ARG A 370 -33.66 -9.74 13.02
N ASN A 371 -32.39 -9.91 12.61
CA ASN A 371 -31.21 -9.96 13.49
C ASN A 371 -30.40 -8.64 13.46
N ASN A 372 -29.06 -8.69 13.36
CA ASN A 372 -28.11 -7.57 13.47
C ASN A 372 -28.23 -6.47 12.37
N SER A 373 -29.29 -6.45 11.57
CA SER A 373 -29.62 -5.35 10.64
C SER A 373 -28.64 -5.08 9.47
N HIS A 374 -27.35 -5.43 9.57
CA HIS A 374 -26.29 -5.26 8.58
C HIS A 374 -25.52 -6.58 8.38
N LYS A 375 -26.10 -7.51 7.61
CA LYS A 375 -25.42 -8.76 7.26
C LYS A 375 -24.66 -8.62 5.96
N LEU A 376 -23.43 -9.13 5.95
CA LEU A 376 -22.63 -9.29 4.74
C LEU A 376 -23.09 -10.53 3.97
N THR A 377 -23.45 -10.35 2.70
CA THR A 377 -23.67 -11.47 1.79
C THR A 377 -22.33 -12.13 1.48
N ASN A 378 -22.22 -13.42 1.82
CA ASN A 378 -21.17 -14.23 1.23
C ASN A 378 -21.61 -14.46 -0.21
N SER A 379 -20.94 -13.83 -1.17
CA SER A 379 -21.10 -14.18 -2.58
C SER A 379 -21.02 -15.71 -2.70
N ARG A 380 -22.06 -16.31 -3.28
CA ARG A 380 -22.18 -17.76 -3.48
C ARG A 380 -21.17 -18.21 -4.52
N PHE A 381 -19.89 -18.19 -4.18
CA PHE A 381 -18.86 -18.72 -5.06
C PHE A 381 -18.98 -20.24 -5.09
N ARG A 382 -18.83 -20.83 -6.29
CA ARG A 382 -18.90 -22.28 -6.51
C ARG A 382 -18.06 -23.00 -5.45
N ARG A 383 -18.71 -23.89 -4.68
CA ARG A 383 -18.21 -24.66 -3.52
C ARG A 383 -16.89 -25.41 -3.72
N HIS A 384 -16.41 -25.52 -4.95
CA HIS A 384 -15.32 -26.44 -5.34
C HIS A 384 -13.90 -25.87 -5.24
N LEU A 385 -13.69 -24.56 -5.01
CA LEU A 385 -12.35 -24.04 -4.71
C LEU A 385 -12.19 -23.70 -3.22
N ASN A 386 -11.67 -24.66 -2.45
CA ASN A 386 -11.28 -24.51 -1.04
C ASN A 386 -10.35 -23.30 -0.77
N ILE A 387 -9.67 -22.79 -1.82
CA ILE A 387 -8.71 -21.69 -1.75
C ILE A 387 -9.38 -20.37 -1.32
N ARG A 388 -10.58 -20.05 -1.83
CA ARG A 388 -11.23 -18.75 -1.57
C ARG A 388 -11.94 -18.67 -0.22
N ARG A 389 -12.20 -19.81 0.44
CA ARG A 389 -12.88 -19.86 1.76
C ARG A 389 -12.16 -19.02 2.84
N ARG A 390 -10.86 -18.80 2.68
CA ARG A 390 -9.99 -18.09 3.64
C ARG A 390 -9.67 -16.67 3.22
N TYR A 391 -10.25 -16.20 2.11
CA TYR A 391 -10.10 -14.80 1.71
C TYR A 391 -10.79 -13.92 2.75
N PHE A 392 -10.24 -12.72 2.95
CA PHE A 392 -10.77 -11.73 3.89
C PHE A 392 -12.28 -11.57 3.75
N THR A 393 -12.75 -11.33 2.52
CA THR A 393 -14.17 -11.12 2.21
C THR A 393 -15.07 -12.27 2.65
N VAL A 394 -14.60 -13.52 2.56
CA VAL A 394 -15.40 -14.70 2.97
C VAL A 394 -15.28 -14.98 4.46
N ARG A 395 -14.06 -15.03 5.00
CA ARG A 395 -13.82 -15.45 6.39
C ARG A 395 -14.30 -14.40 7.39
N ALA A 396 -14.09 -13.12 7.08
CA ALA A 396 -14.43 -12.03 7.96
C ALA A 396 -15.94 -11.75 7.94
N ALA A 397 -16.59 -11.83 6.77
CA ALA A 397 -18.04 -11.70 6.65
C ALA A 397 -18.80 -12.74 7.48
N ARG A 398 -18.32 -14.00 7.48
CA ARG A 398 -18.91 -15.06 8.30
C ARG A 398 -18.94 -14.69 9.78
N ILE A 399 -17.84 -14.13 10.30
CA ILE A 399 -17.73 -13.82 11.73
C ILE A 399 -18.45 -12.50 12.05
N TRP A 400 -18.41 -11.53 11.15
CA TRP A 400 -19.18 -10.30 11.25
C TRP A 400 -20.67 -10.57 11.44
N ASN A 401 -21.23 -11.50 10.66
CA ASN A 401 -22.64 -11.86 10.73
C ASN A 401 -23.05 -12.56 12.04
N GLN A 402 -22.08 -13.01 12.84
CA GLN A 402 -22.29 -13.61 14.16
C GLN A 402 -22.17 -12.59 15.29
N LEU A 403 -21.73 -11.35 15.00
CA LEU A 403 -21.60 -10.31 16.02
C LEU A 403 -22.97 -9.90 16.58
N PRO A 404 -23.03 -9.47 17.85
CA PRO A 404 -24.23 -8.87 18.43
C PRO A 404 -24.62 -7.55 17.76
N ARG A 405 -25.90 -7.20 17.91
CA ARG A 405 -26.46 -5.97 17.35
C ARG A 405 -25.82 -4.71 17.92
N GLU A 406 -25.54 -4.70 19.23
CA GLU A 406 -24.87 -3.56 19.83
C GLU A 406 -23.45 -3.34 19.29
N VAL A 407 -22.73 -4.39 18.89
CA VAL A 407 -21.36 -4.24 18.37
C VAL A 407 -21.41 -3.60 16.98
N VAL A 408 -22.20 -4.16 16.07
CA VAL A 408 -22.25 -3.72 14.67
C VAL A 408 -22.93 -2.37 14.52
N LEU A 409 -23.94 -2.03 15.32
CA LEU A 409 -24.58 -0.70 15.31
C LEU A 409 -23.81 0.38 16.09
N ALA A 410 -22.54 0.16 16.41
CA ALA A 410 -21.73 1.19 17.06
C ALA A 410 -21.65 2.48 16.20
N PRO A 411 -21.88 3.67 16.77
CA PRO A 411 -21.97 4.92 16.01
C PRO A 411 -20.63 5.39 15.45
N THR A 412 -19.52 5.03 16.10
CA THR A 412 -18.17 5.41 15.65
C THR A 412 -17.24 4.21 15.68
N LEU A 413 -16.17 4.26 14.88
CA LEU A 413 -15.13 3.23 14.88
C LEU A 413 -14.49 3.02 16.26
N ARG A 414 -14.39 4.07 17.08
CA ARG A 414 -13.90 3.99 18.46
C ARG A 414 -14.83 3.17 19.34
N VAL A 415 -16.14 3.44 19.27
CA VAL A 415 -17.15 2.69 20.03
C VAL A 415 -17.21 1.24 19.55
N PHE A 416 -17.12 1.02 18.23
CA PHE A 416 -17.06 -0.33 17.64
C PHE A 416 -15.90 -1.13 18.22
N LYS A 417 -14.68 -0.58 18.18
CA LYS A 417 -13.48 -1.25 18.72
C LYS A 417 -13.65 -1.65 20.18
N ARG A 418 -14.19 -0.75 21.02
CA ARG A 418 -14.43 -1.02 22.44
C ARG A 418 -15.48 -2.13 22.66
N ARG A 419 -16.62 -2.06 21.98
CA ARG A 419 -17.67 -3.09 22.08
C ARG A 419 -17.18 -4.44 21.58
N LEU A 420 -16.39 -4.44 20.51
CA LEU A 420 -15.75 -5.63 19.96
C LEU A 420 -14.73 -6.22 20.94
N ASP A 421 -13.90 -5.40 21.58
CA ASP A 421 -12.93 -5.86 22.58
C ASP A 421 -13.63 -6.54 23.77
N ASN A 422 -14.73 -5.97 24.25
CA ASN A 422 -15.54 -6.59 25.32
C ASN A 422 -16.16 -7.92 24.86
N HIS A 423 -16.70 -7.98 23.64
CA HIS A 423 -17.25 -9.21 23.08
C HIS A 423 -16.18 -10.31 22.93
N LEU A 424 -15.00 -9.97 22.41
CA LEU A 424 -13.89 -10.90 22.23
C LEU A 424 -13.25 -11.35 23.56
N ALA A 425 -13.40 -10.58 24.63
CA ALA A 425 -12.95 -10.97 25.97
C ALA A 425 -13.82 -12.08 26.58
N GLY A 426 -15.13 -12.09 26.29
CA GLY A 426 -16.08 -13.10 26.77
C GLY A 426 -16.12 -14.40 25.96
N VAL A 427 -15.65 -14.39 24.72
CA VAL A 427 -15.53 -15.59 23.88
C VAL A 427 -14.20 -16.26 24.20
N VAL A 428 -14.20 -17.32 25.01
CA VAL A 428 -12.99 -18.06 25.44
C VAL A 428 -12.29 -18.72 24.26
#